data_AF-A0AAV8Z009-F1
#
_entry.id   AF-A0AAV8Z009-F1
#
_cell.length_a   1.000
_cell.length_b   1.000
_cell.length_c   1.000
_cell.angle_alpha   90.00
_cell.angle_beta   90.00
_cell.angle_gamma   90.00
#
_symmetry.space_group_name_H-M   'P 1'
#
loop_
_entity.id
_entity.type
_entity.pdbx_description
1 polymer ?
#
loop_
_entity_poly.entity_id
_entity_poly.type
_entity_poly.pdbx_seq_one_letter_code
_entity_poly.pdbx_strand_id
1 'polypeptide(L)'
;MIEAGAFFLDGTGFGRAPILNLAARLFADWQQFVRDKTRAWQQMNLDWLYNFTGPTHVIFYEQLVDNVEHTLKTVMEFIEVPMERDLFRCALERKEGIYRRKKRVLAFEPYTLKMREELNSVQERVYEAIYNFASPASR
;
A
#
# COMPACT_ATOMS: atom_id res chain seq x y z
N MET A 1 -2.16 -0.43 1.35
CA MET A 1 -2.40 0.89 1.98
C MET A 1 -2.51 1.93 0.85
N ILE A 2 -3.72 2.23 0.38
CA ILE A 2 -3.94 3.28 -0.64
C ILE A 2 -4.12 4.59 0.12
N GLU A 3 -3.21 5.54 -0.06
CA GLU A 3 -3.37 6.89 0.46
C GLU A 3 -4.48 7.62 -0.29
N ALA A 4 -5.63 7.78 0.35
CA ALA A 4 -6.61 8.78 -0.07
C ALA A 4 -6.10 10.16 0.38
N GLY A 5 -5.40 10.86 -0.52
CA GLY A 5 -5.09 12.27 -0.36
C GLY A 5 -6.40 13.07 -0.35
N ALA A 6 -6.71 13.71 0.78
CA ALA A 6 -7.79 14.67 0.86
C ALA A 6 -7.39 15.92 0.08
N PHE A 7 -7.94 16.08 -1.13
CA PHE A 7 -7.90 17.36 -1.84
C PHE A 7 -8.84 18.34 -1.14
N PHE A 8 -8.27 19.36 -0.52
CA PHE A 8 -8.99 20.58 -0.15
C PHE A 8 -9.45 21.26 -1.44
N LEU A 9 -10.76 21.45 -1.60
CA LEU A 9 -11.29 22.33 -2.63
C LEU A 9 -11.18 23.77 -2.13
N ASP A 10 -10.18 24.50 -2.61
CA ASP A 10 -10.17 25.96 -2.48
C ASP A 10 -11.32 26.53 -3.29
N GLY A 11 -12.23 27.18 -2.58
CA GLY A 11 -13.45 27.74 -3.15
C GLY A 11 -13.19 29.09 -3.80
N THR A 12 -13.12 29.13 -5.13
CA THR A 12 -13.50 30.32 -5.89
C THR A 12 -14.05 29.93 -7.27
N GLY A 13 -15.36 30.14 -7.45
CA GLY A 13 -15.96 30.49 -8.73
C GLY A 13 -16.38 29.35 -9.66
N PHE A 14 -17.55 28.74 -9.43
CA PHE A 14 -18.32 28.12 -10.51
C PHE A 14 -19.82 28.35 -10.30
N GLY A 15 -20.46 28.91 -11.34
CA GLY A 15 -21.89 29.16 -11.39
C GLY A 15 -22.71 27.90 -11.12
N ARG A 16 -23.95 28.12 -10.66
CA ARG A 16 -24.90 27.11 -10.18
C ARG A 16 -25.16 25.99 -11.21
N ALA A 17 -24.32 24.96 -11.22
CA ALA A 17 -24.70 23.67 -11.75
C ALA A 17 -25.70 23.03 -10.76
N PRO A 18 -26.80 22.40 -11.22
CA PRO A 18 -27.71 21.70 -10.33
C PRO A 18 -26.94 20.64 -9.54
N ILE A 19 -27.12 20.62 -8.22
CA ILE A 19 -26.36 19.82 -7.24
C ILE A 19 -26.21 18.34 -7.64
N LEU A 20 -27.21 17.78 -8.33
CA LEU A 20 -27.21 16.41 -8.87
C LEU A 20 -26.07 16.15 -9.88
N ASN A 21 -25.74 17.13 -10.74
CA ASN A 21 -24.66 17.00 -11.71
C ASN A 21 -23.27 17.05 -11.05
N LEU A 22 -23.15 17.78 -9.92
CA LEU A 22 -21.89 17.83 -9.18
C LEU A 22 -21.63 16.51 -8.44
N ALA A 23 -22.65 15.95 -7.78
CA ALA A 23 -22.51 14.66 -7.09
C ALA A 23 -22.19 13.50 -8.05
N ALA A 24 -22.86 13.44 -9.20
CA ALA A 24 -22.57 12.45 -10.23
C ALA A 24 -21.14 12.59 -10.78
N ARG A 25 -20.66 13.82 -10.98
CA ARG A 25 -19.30 14.11 -11.42
C ARG A 25 -18.26 13.71 -10.37
N LEU A 26 -18.46 14.09 -9.10
CA LEU A 26 -17.59 13.70 -8.00
C LEU A 26 -17.51 12.18 -7.84
N PHE A 27 -18.64 11.48 -8.01
CA PHE A 27 -18.65 10.02 -7.99
C PHE A 27 -17.86 9.43 -9.16
N ALA A 28 -18.06 9.91 -10.38
CA ALA A 28 -17.33 9.46 -11.56
C ALA A 28 -15.81 9.69 -11.43
N ASP A 29 -15.42 10.88 -10.96
CA ASP A 29 -14.04 11.26 -10.70
C ASP A 29 -13.41 10.34 -9.63
N TRP A 30 -14.17 10.01 -8.58
CA TRP A 30 -13.73 9.05 -7.56
C TRP A 30 -13.55 7.65 -8.13
N GLN A 31 -14.49 7.14 -8.94
CA GLN A 31 -14.31 5.82 -9.54
C GLN A 31 -13.07 5.77 -10.43
N GLN A 32 -12.84 6.83 -11.21
CA GLN A 32 -11.67 6.94 -12.06
C GLN A 32 -10.39 6.96 -11.22
N PHE A 33 -10.37 7.75 -10.14
CA PHE A 33 -9.26 7.77 -9.19
C PHE A 33 -8.96 6.39 -8.60
N VAL A 34 -9.97 5.66 -8.13
CA VAL A 34 -9.79 4.30 -7.58
C VAL A 34 -9.19 3.38 -8.62
N ARG A 35 -9.71 3.38 -9.86
CA ARG A 35 -9.17 2.57 -10.95
C ARG A 35 -7.72 2.89 -11.26
N ASP A 36 -7.39 4.17 -11.41
CA ASP A 36 -6.04 4.62 -11.76
C ASP A 36 -5.04 4.28 -10.65
N LYS A 37 -5.41 4.49 -9.39
CA LYS A 37 -4.56 4.13 -8.24
C LYS A 37 -4.39 2.63 -8.09
N THR A 38 -5.44 1.85 -8.36
CA THR A 38 -5.37 0.39 -8.32
C THR A 38 -4.43 -0.14 -9.40
N ARG A 39 -4.56 0.36 -10.64
CA ARG A 39 -3.68 -0.01 -11.74
C ARG A 39 -2.23 0.39 -11.49
N ALA A 40 -2.00 1.61 -11.01
CA ALA A 40 -0.65 2.07 -10.69
C ALA A 40 0.00 1.23 -9.57
N TRP A 41 -0.77 0.88 -8.52
CA TRP A 41 -0.30 -0.01 -7.47
C TRP A 41 0.05 -1.40 -8.00
N GLN A 42 -0.81 -1.98 -8.84
CA GLN A 42 -0.54 -3.27 -9.47
C GLN A 42 0.76 -3.23 -10.28
N GLN A 43 0.88 -2.26 -11.19
CA GLN A 43 2.03 -2.11 -12.06
C GLN A 43 3.32 -1.98 -11.25
N MET A 44 3.33 -1.09 -10.25
CA MET A 44 4.50 -0.87 -9.40
C MET A 44 4.96 -2.16 -8.70
N ASN A 45 4.04 -2.97 -8.17
CA ASN A 45 4.41 -4.21 -7.48
C ASN A 45 4.91 -5.28 -8.46
N LEU A 46 4.27 -5.42 -9.62
CA LEU A 46 4.69 -6.41 -10.62
C LEU A 46 6.00 -6.02 -11.32
N ASP A 47 6.28 -4.74 -11.48
CA ASP A 47 7.54 -4.25 -12.05
C ASP A 47 8.75 -4.69 -11.22
N TRP A 48 8.65 -4.67 -9.90
CA TRP A 48 9.72 -5.20 -9.03
C TRP A 48 9.95 -6.70 -9.23
N LEU A 49 8.91 -7.47 -9.55
CA LEU A 49 9.03 -8.92 -9.74
C LEU A 49 9.58 -9.29 -11.12
N TYR A 50 9.14 -8.59 -12.16
CA TYR A 50 9.43 -8.99 -13.53
C TYR A 50 10.53 -8.18 -14.21
N ASN A 51 10.75 -6.93 -13.80
CA ASN A 51 11.66 -6.02 -14.48
C ASN A 51 12.93 -5.71 -13.68
N PHE A 52 12.92 -5.90 -12.36
CA PHE A 52 14.12 -5.77 -11.55
C PHE A 52 14.90 -7.09 -11.50
N THR A 53 16.20 -7.03 -11.77
CA THR A 53 17.06 -8.22 -11.89
C THR A 53 17.94 -8.48 -10.67
N GLY A 54 17.90 -7.60 -9.67
CA GLY A 54 18.69 -7.75 -8.45
C GLY A 54 18.07 -8.70 -7.43
N PRO A 55 18.83 -9.10 -6.40
CA PRO A 55 18.27 -9.80 -5.24
C PRO A 55 17.11 -8.99 -4.68
N THR A 56 15.99 -9.65 -4.41
CA THR A 56 14.76 -9.01 -3.93
C THR A 56 14.25 -9.76 -2.72
N HIS A 57 14.05 -9.05 -1.61
CA HIS A 57 13.45 -9.58 -0.39
C HIS A 57 12.10 -8.91 -0.17
N VAL A 58 11.03 -9.68 -0.36
CA VAL A 58 9.64 -9.19 -0.21
C VAL A 58 9.17 -9.46 1.21
N ILE A 59 8.66 -8.42 1.87
CA ILE A 59 8.09 -8.48 3.21
C ILE A 59 6.67 -7.91 3.16
N PHE A 60 5.71 -8.65 3.70
CA PHE A 60 4.35 -8.15 3.89
C PHE A 60 4.25 -7.30 5.15
N TYR A 61 3.40 -6.28 5.10
CA TYR A 61 3.19 -5.38 6.23
C TYR A 61 2.73 -6.13 7.48
N GLU A 62 1.89 -7.13 7.30
CA GLU A 62 1.34 -7.99 8.35
C GLU A 62 2.47 -8.74 9.07
N GLN A 63 3.43 -9.31 8.33
CA GLN A 63 4.60 -9.98 8.91
C GLN A 63 5.42 -9.03 9.79
N LEU A 64 5.66 -7.80 9.29
CA LEU A 64 6.39 -6.79 10.01
C LEU A 64 5.68 -6.39 11.31
N VAL A 65 4.35 -6.20 11.29
CA VAL A 65 3.58 -5.83 12.48
C VAL A 65 3.50 -6.97 13.49
N ASP A 66 3.33 -8.20 13.02
CA ASP A 66 3.19 -9.38 13.88
C ASP A 66 4.49 -9.69 14.61
N ASN A 67 5.64 -9.59 13.94
CA ASN A 67 6.95 -9.85 14.56
C ASN A 67 8.06 -8.97 14.00
N VAL A 68 8.06 -7.70 14.42
CA VAL A 68 9.07 -6.68 14.03
C VAL A 68 10.50 -7.18 14.24
N GLU A 69 10.79 -7.83 15.37
CA GLU A 69 12.13 -8.29 15.67
C GLU A 69 12.61 -9.32 14.64
N HIS A 70 11.81 -10.36 14.40
CA HIS A 70 12.18 -11.38 13.44
C HIS A 70 12.32 -10.81 12.03
N THR A 71 11.35 -10.03 11.56
CA THR A 71 11.37 -9.41 10.23
C THR A 71 12.56 -8.46 10.05
N LEU A 72 12.93 -7.69 11.08
CA LEU A 72 14.09 -6.81 10.98
C LEU A 72 15.39 -7.60 10.88
N LYS A 73 15.51 -8.76 11.54
CA LYS A 73 16.68 -9.64 11.39
C LYS A 73 16.80 -10.16 9.96
N THR A 74 15.70 -10.60 9.35
CA THR A 74 15.75 -11.09 7.95
C THR A 74 16.15 -9.99 6.97
N VAL A 75 15.72 -8.74 7.22
CA VAL A 75 16.19 -7.58 6.43
C VAL A 75 17.69 -7.39 6.59
N MET A 76 18.19 -7.36 7.83
CA MET A 76 19.62 -7.14 8.12
C MET A 76 20.50 -8.23 7.49
N GLU A 77 20.05 -9.48 7.54
CA GLU A 77 20.70 -10.62 6.87
C GLU A 77 20.71 -10.44 5.35
N PHE A 78 19.58 -10.04 4.75
CA PHE A 78 19.47 -9.82 3.31
C PHE A 78 20.38 -8.70 2.80
N ILE A 79 20.55 -7.61 3.56
CA ILE A 79 21.44 -6.49 3.20
C ILE A 79 22.89 -6.70 3.65
N GLU A 80 23.20 -7.86 4.25
CA GLU A 80 24.53 -8.25 4.74
C GLU A 80 25.14 -7.25 5.74
N VAL A 81 24.30 -6.56 6.53
CA VAL A 81 24.77 -5.62 7.55
C VAL A 81 24.96 -6.36 8.88
N PRO A 82 26.15 -6.26 9.52
CA PRO A 82 26.39 -6.91 10.80
C PRO A 82 25.44 -6.39 11.89
N MET A 83 24.86 -7.31 12.64
CA MET A 83 23.88 -6.98 13.68
C MET A 83 24.58 -6.66 14.99
N GLU A 84 24.79 -5.37 15.25
CA GLU A 84 25.24 -4.90 16.56
C GLU A 84 24.09 -4.95 17.57
N ARG A 85 24.27 -5.72 18.65
CA ARG A 85 23.19 -6.01 19.62
C ARG A 85 22.58 -4.78 20.25
N ASP A 86 23.41 -3.77 20.58
CA ASP A 86 22.95 -2.57 21.27
C ASP A 86 22.16 -1.63 20.34
N LEU A 87 22.62 -1.47 19.09
CA LEU A 87 21.89 -0.72 18.07
C LEU A 87 20.58 -1.41 17.70
N PHE A 88 20.59 -2.73 17.54
CA PHE A 88 19.41 -3.50 17.23
C PHE A 88 18.36 -3.39 18.35
N ARG A 89 18.79 -3.50 19.63
CA ARG A 89 17.91 -3.30 20.78
C ARG A 89 17.31 -1.90 20.82
N CYS A 90 18.13 -0.87 20.58
CA CYS A 90 17.66 0.52 20.51
C CYS A 90 16.59 0.72 19.43
N ALA A 91 16.76 0.11 18.24
CA ALA A 91 15.78 0.16 17.18
C ALA A 91 14.44 -0.50 17.57
N LEU A 92 14.49 -1.65 18.26
CA LEU A 92 13.28 -2.32 18.76
C LEU A 92 12.55 -1.52 19.84
N GLU A 93 13.28 -0.91 20.77
CA GLU A 93 12.72 -0.05 21.81
C GLU A 93 12.01 1.18 21.21
N ARG A 94 12.49 1.67 20.06
CA ARG A 94 12.00 2.86 19.38
C ARG A 94 11.10 2.57 18.15
N LYS A 95 10.56 1.35 18.04
CA LYS A 95 9.71 0.94 16.91
C LYS A 95 8.44 1.79 16.74
N GLU A 96 7.91 2.33 17.83
CA GLU A 96 6.78 3.26 17.83
C GLU A 96 7.27 4.71 17.71
N GLY A 97 7.66 5.09 16.49
CA GLY A 97 8.25 6.41 16.19
C GLY A 97 7.23 7.53 15.99
N ILE A 98 7.73 8.77 15.98
CA ILE A 98 6.95 10.01 15.81
C ILE A 98 6.24 10.16 14.46
N TYR A 99 6.60 9.35 13.46
CA TYR A 99 6.05 9.40 12.10
C TYR A 99 4.82 8.51 11.89
N ARG A 100 4.33 7.85 12.94
CA ARG A 100 3.12 7.02 12.83
C ARG A 100 1.90 7.90 12.54
N ARG A 101 1.37 7.83 11.32
CA ARG A 101 0.15 8.57 10.95
C ARG A 101 -1.03 8.08 11.81
N LYS A 102 -1.72 9.02 12.46
CA LYS A 102 -2.96 8.70 13.19
C LYS A 102 -3.97 8.06 12.23
N LYS A 103 -4.52 6.91 12.61
CA LYS A 103 -5.57 6.24 11.82
C LYS A 103 -6.77 7.17 11.75
N ARG A 104 -7.10 7.64 10.54
CA ARG A 104 -8.34 8.38 10.30
C ARG A 104 -9.44 7.36 10.14
N VAL A 105 -10.36 7.32 11.11
CA VAL A 105 -11.58 6.53 10.99
C VAL A 105 -12.52 7.32 10.09
N LEU A 106 -12.85 6.78 8.92
CA LEU A 106 -13.90 7.33 8.07
C LEU A 106 -15.25 6.93 8.65
N ALA A 107 -16.18 7.88 8.72
CA ALA A 107 -17.53 7.63 9.21
C ALA A 107 -18.41 6.91 8.17
N PHE A 108 -17.90 6.69 6.96
CA PHE A 108 -18.62 6.09 5.85
C PHE A 108 -17.68 5.16 5.05
N GLU A 109 -18.28 4.26 4.29
CA GLU A 109 -17.56 3.39 3.36
C GLU A 109 -17.27 4.15 2.05
N PRO A 110 -16.00 4.41 1.71
CA PRO A 110 -15.68 5.18 0.51
C PRO A 110 -15.75 4.36 -0.78
N TYR A 111 -15.80 3.03 -0.71
CA TYR A 111 -15.82 2.15 -1.88
C TYR A 111 -17.18 1.51 -2.11
N THR A 112 -17.60 1.44 -3.37
CA THR A 112 -18.74 0.60 -3.74
C THR A 112 -18.35 -0.88 -3.69
N LEU A 113 -19.33 -1.78 -3.65
CA LEU A 113 -19.08 -3.23 -3.72
C LEU A 113 -18.23 -3.61 -4.94
N LYS A 114 -18.59 -3.09 -6.12
CA LYS A 114 -17.85 -3.31 -7.36
C LYS A 114 -16.39 -2.85 -7.26
N MET A 115 -16.13 -1.66 -6.70
CA MET A 115 -14.76 -1.19 -6.50
C MET A 115 -13.97 -2.10 -5.58
N ARG A 116 -14.60 -2.64 -4.53
CA ARG A 116 -13.96 -3.57 -3.59
C ARG A 116 -13.62 -4.90 -4.26
N GLU A 117 -14.53 -5.44 -5.07
CA GLU A 117 -14.28 -6.65 -5.85
C GLU A 117 -13.11 -6.47 -6.81
N GLU A 118 -13.05 -5.33 -7.51
CA GLU A 118 -11.93 -4.97 -8.39
C GLU A 118 -10.60 -4.86 -7.62
N LEU A 119 -10.61 -4.17 -6.48
CA LEU A 119 -9.44 -4.04 -5.60
C LEU A 119 -8.93 -5.40 -5.11
N ASN A 120 -9.83 -6.24 -4.60
CA ASN A 120 -9.49 -7.57 -4.09
C ASN A 120 -8.93 -8.47 -5.21
N SER A 121 -9.55 -8.48 -6.38
CA SER A 121 -9.07 -9.26 -7.53
C SER A 121 -7.69 -8.81 -8.01
N VAL A 122 -7.39 -7.50 -7.96
CA VAL A 122 -6.05 -6.99 -8.27
C VAL A 122 -5.05 -7.40 -7.21
N GLN A 123 -5.41 -7.31 -5.93
CA GLN A 123 -4.56 -7.71 -4.81
C GLN A 123 -4.22 -9.19 -4.86
N GLU A 124 -5.21 -10.06 -5.07
CA GLU A 124 -5.02 -11.51 -5.21
C GLU A 124 -4.03 -11.84 -6.33
N ARG A 125 -4.19 -11.24 -7.52
CA ARG A 125 -3.25 -11.46 -8.64
C ARG A 125 -1.82 -11.05 -8.31
N VAL A 126 -1.63 -9.92 -7.62
CA VAL A 126 -0.28 -9.49 -7.20
C VAL A 126 0.28 -10.45 -6.17
N TYR A 127 -0.52 -10.89 -5.21
CA TYR A 127 -0.07 -11.82 -4.17
C TYR A 127 0.27 -13.19 -4.74
N GLU A 128 -0.54 -13.73 -5.64
CA GLU A 128 -0.23 -14.94 -6.38
C GLU A 128 1.09 -14.81 -7.15
N ALA A 129 1.32 -13.69 -7.83
CA ALA A 129 2.58 -13.44 -8.52
C ALA A 129 3.78 -13.43 -7.55
N ILE A 130 3.64 -12.77 -6.39
CA ILE A 130 4.67 -12.76 -5.33
C ILE A 130 4.92 -14.18 -4.82
N TYR A 131 3.86 -14.94 -4.50
CA TYR A 131 4.01 -16.31 -3.99
C TYR A 131 4.64 -17.24 -5.02
N ASN A 132 4.29 -17.12 -6.29
CA ASN A 132 4.89 -17.91 -7.36
C ASN A 132 6.36 -17.54 -7.59
N PHE A 133 6.72 -16.28 -7.41
CA PHE A 133 8.11 -15.81 -7.51
C PHE A 133 8.94 -16.24 -6.29
N ALA A 134 8.36 -16.15 -5.09
CA ALA A 134 9.01 -16.49 -3.82
C ALA A 134 9.01 -18.00 -3.53
N SER A 135 8.11 -18.77 -4.17
CA SER A 135 8.15 -20.23 -4.12
C SER A 135 9.46 -20.67 -4.77
N PRO A 136 10.32 -21.40 -4.05
CA PRO A 136 11.52 -21.94 -4.67
C PRO A 136 11.05 -22.84 -5.81
N ALA A 137 11.26 -22.42 -7.06
CA ALA A 137 11.29 -23.35 -8.17
C ALA A 137 12.23 -24.47 -7.72
N SER A 138 11.69 -25.68 -7.59
CA SER A 138 12.43 -26.88 -7.23
C SER A 138 13.72 -26.90 -8.04
N ARG A 139 14.84 -26.55 -7.40
CA ARG A 139 16.18 -26.69 -7.95
C ARG A 139 16.61 -28.14 -7.83
#